data_AF-A0A9W6G235-F1
#
_entry.id   AF-A0A9W6G235-F1
#
_cell.length_a   1.000
_cell.length_b   1.000
_cell.length_c   1.000
_cell.angle_alpha   90.00
_cell.angle_beta   90.00
_cell.angle_gamma   90.00
#
_symmetry.space_group_name_H-M   'P 1'
#
loop_
_entity.id
_entity.type
_entity.pdbx_description
1 polymer ?
#
loop_
_entity_poly.entity_id
_entity_poly.type
_entity_poly.pdbx_seq_one_letter_code
_entity_poly.pdbx_strand_id
1 'polypeptide(L)' 'MAKFTFLGFLKKDNHKTIFLARDKEIILVRQGDKIAGNYEATTITDEALSIRSLTDGSEMVIPLVENRPLAGQIR' A
#
# COMPACT_ATOMS: atom_id res chain seq x y z
N MET A 1 -13.99 5.59 5.74
CA MET A 1 -13.09 4.53 5.24
C MET A 1 -11.71 5.15 5.02
N ALA A 2 -10.65 4.56 5.56
CA ALA A 2 -9.30 5.08 5.33
C ALA A 2 -8.94 4.91 3.84
N LYS A 3 -8.45 5.97 3.20
CA LYS A 3 -8.08 5.94 1.79
C LYS A 3 -6.60 5.58 1.69
N PHE A 4 -6.31 4.39 1.20
CA PHE A 4 -4.96 3.95 0.93
C PHE A 4 -4.58 4.26 -0.52
N THR A 5 -3.32 4.62 -0.75
CA THR A 5 -2.76 4.79 -2.10
C THR A 5 -1.45 4.03 -2.20
N PHE A 6 -1.38 3.05 -3.10
CA PHE A 6 -0.14 2.36 -3.40
C PHE A 6 0.71 3.23 -4.34
N LEU A 7 1.78 3.82 -3.81
CA LEU A 7 2.63 4.78 -4.52
C LEU A 7 3.74 4.11 -5.34
N GLY A 8 4.20 2.94 -4.93
CA GLY A 8 5.33 2.25 -5.55
C GLY A 8 5.93 1.22 -4.60
N PHE A 9 6.97 0.54 -5.05
CA PHE A 9 7.61 -0.53 -4.29
C PHE A 9 9.13 -0.51 -4.43
N LEU A 10 9.81 -1.06 -3.44
CA LEU A 10 11.22 -1.42 -3.50
C LEU A 10 11.32 -2.94 -3.62
N LYS A 11 12.08 -3.42 -4.62
CA LYS A 11 12.53 -4.81 -4.73
C LYS A 11 13.99 -4.89 -4.30
N LYS A 12 14.29 -5.73 -3.31
CA LYS A 12 15.66 -5.98 -2.85
C LYS A 12 15.75 -7.38 -2.25
N ASP A 13 16.82 -8.13 -2.57
CA ASP A 13 17.10 -9.46 -1.99
C ASP A 13 15.90 -10.43 -2.09
N ASN A 14 15.22 -10.43 -3.24
CA ASN A 14 13.98 -11.18 -3.49
C ASN A 14 12.79 -10.84 -2.56
N HIS A 15 12.87 -9.74 -1.82
CA HIS A 15 11.80 -9.19 -1.01
C HIS A 15 11.20 -7.95 -1.67
N LYS A 16 9.89 -7.76 -1.47
CA LYS A 16 9.17 -6.58 -1.94
C LYS A 16 8.61 -5.81 -0.75
N THR A 17 8.84 -4.49 -0.75
CA THR A 17 8.28 -3.56 0.24
C THR A 17 7.49 -2.49 -0.49
N ILE A 18 6.22 -2.32 -0.13
CA ILE A 18 5.31 -1.32 -0.69
C ILE A 18 5.43 -0.01 0.09
N PHE A 19 5.41 1.11 -0.63
CA PHE A 19 5.17 2.44 -0.08
C PHE A 19 3.67 2.73 -0.17
N LEU A 20 2.97 2.59 0.95
CA LEU A 20 1.53 2.79 1.04
C LEU A 20 1.26 4.14 1.71
N ALA A 21 0.60 5.06 1.01
CA ALA A 21 0.15 6.30 1.61
C ALA A 21 -1.19 6.11 2.32
N ARG A 22 -1.31 6.72 3.50
CA ARG A 22 -2.56 6.87 4.24
C ARG A 22 -2.60 8.27 4.83
N ASP A 23 -3.61 9.05 4.46
CA ASP A 23 -3.74 10.45 4.89
C ASP A 23 -2.49 11.29 4.56
N LYS A 24 -1.68 11.66 5.56
CA LYS A 24 -0.42 12.43 5.39
C LYS A 24 0.84 11.60 5.67
N GLU A 25 0.68 10.29 5.82
CA GLU A 25 1.76 9.38 6.19
C GLU A 25 2.06 8.39 5.07
N ILE A 26 3.33 8.01 4.96
CA ILE A 26 3.76 6.89 4.13
C ILE A 26 4.21 5.78 5.08
N ILE A 27 3.63 4.61 4.94
CA ILE A 27 3.98 3.41 5.68
C ILE A 27 4.61 2.38 4.74
N LEU A 28 5.58 1.65 5.26
CA LEU A 28 6.23 0.53 4.55
C LEU A 28 5.46 -0.74 4.86
N VAL A 29 5.11 -1.49 3.82
CA VAL A 29 4.28 -2.69 3.95
C VAL A 29 4.94 -3.87 3.25
N ARG A 30 5.06 -4.99 3.96
CA ARG A 30 5.44 -6.31 3.46
C ARG A 30 4.29 -7.28 3.65
N GLN A 31 4.35 -8.41 2.95
CA GLN A 31 3.33 -9.44 3.08
C GLN A 31 3.33 -9.99 4.51
N GLY A 32 2.14 -10.09 5.11
CA GLY A 32 1.93 -10.44 6.51
C GLY A 32 1.93 -9.25 7.48
N ASP A 33 2.30 -8.04 7.05
CA ASP A 33 2.31 -6.88 7.94
C ASP A 33 0.88 -6.44 8.32
N LYS A 34 0.74 -5.98 9.57
CA LYS A 34 -0.48 -5.31 10.03
C LYS A 34 -0.44 -3.83 9.65
N ILE A 35 -1.48 -3.37 8.96
CA ILE A 35 -1.61 -2.00 8.48
C ILE A 35 -2.66 -1.30 9.34
N ALA A 36 -2.25 -0.21 10.00
CA ALA A 36 -3.15 0.64 10.79
C ALA A 36 -3.99 -0.10 11.85
N GLY A 37 -3.50 -1.25 12.35
CA GLY A 37 -4.15 -2.07 13.38
C GLY A 37 -5.38 -2.86 12.93
N ASN A 38 -5.93 -2.56 11.75
CA ASN A 38 -7.23 -3.09 11.30
C ASN A 38 -7.15 -3.91 10.03
N TYR A 39 -5.99 -3.97 9.38
CA TYR A 39 -5.81 -4.73 8.14
C TYR A 39 -4.52 -5.55 8.20
N GLU A 40 -4.47 -6.59 7.38
CA GLU A 40 -3.29 -7.42 7.13
C GLU A 40 -2.99 -7.43 5.63
N ALA A 41 -1.73 -7.25 5.25
CA ALA A 41 -1.27 -7.38 3.88
C ALA A 41 -1.20 -8.85 3.46
N THR A 42 -2.12 -9.31 2.61
CA THR A 42 -2.24 -10.73 2.25
C THR A 42 -1.43 -11.11 1.02
N THR A 43 -1.31 -10.21 0.03
CA THR A 43 -0.57 -10.49 -1.21
C THR A 43 -0.02 -9.20 -1.79
N ILE A 44 1.20 -9.26 -2.34
CA ILE A 44 1.88 -8.10 -2.93
C ILE A 44 2.44 -8.46 -4.31
N THR A 45 1.92 -7.82 -5.36
CA THR A 45 2.42 -7.94 -6.74
C THR A 45 3.09 -6.63 -7.19
N ASP A 46 3.50 -6.54 -8.45
CA ASP A 46 4.03 -5.28 -8.99
C ASP A 46 2.91 -4.28 -9.29
N GLU A 47 1.69 -4.79 -9.44
CA GLU A 47 0.51 -4.08 -9.91
C GLU A 47 -0.49 -3.80 -8.79
N ALA A 48 -0.48 -4.57 -7.69
CA ALA A 48 -1.45 -4.44 -6.62
C ALA A 48 -0.95 -4.90 -5.24
N LEU A 49 -1.57 -4.32 -4.21
CA LEU A 49 -1.54 -4.77 -2.83
C LEU A 49 -2.93 -5.28 -2.44
N SER A 50 -3.03 -6.53 -2.01
CA SER A 50 -4.25 -7.08 -1.41
C SER A 50 -4.15 -6.98 0.11
N ILE A 51 -5.22 -6.50 0.74
CA ILE A 51 -5.36 -6.41 2.19
C ILE A 51 -6.64 -7.09 2.65
N ARG A 52 -6.60 -7.66 3.86
CA ARG A 52 -7.75 -8.23 4.54
C ARG A 52 -8.04 -7.45 5.81
N SER A 53 -9.29 -7.07 6.01
CA SER A 53 -9.80 -6.47 7.24
C SER A 53 -9.76 -7.49 8.39
N LEU A 54 -9.16 -7.09 9.51
CA LEU A 54 -9.10 -7.89 10.73
C LEU A 54 -10.40 -7.80 11.54
N THR A 55 -11.31 -6.87 11.22
CA THR A 55 -12.58 -6.70 11.95
C THR A 55 -13.71 -7.55 11.39
N ASP A 56 -13.78 -7.72 10.07
CA ASP A 56 -14.89 -8.42 9.40
C ASP A 56 -14.44 -9.40 8.32
N GLY A 57 -13.13 -9.57 8.10
CA GLY A 57 -12.58 -10.49 7.10
C GLY A 57 -12.74 -10.03 5.65
N SER A 58 -13.31 -8.84 5.41
CA SER A 58 -13.47 -8.30 4.05
C SER A 58 -12.10 -8.09 3.37
N GLU A 59 -12.06 -8.28 2.06
CA GLU A 59 -10.84 -8.12 1.27
C GLU A 59 -10.92 -6.89 0.37
N MET A 60 -9.78 -6.23 0.20
CA MET A 60 -9.63 -5.05 -0.66
C MET A 60 -8.35 -5.17 -1.49
N VAL A 61 -8.44 -4.80 -2.76
CA VAL A 61 -7.29 -4.72 -3.67
C VAL A 61 -7.00 -3.25 -3.96
N ILE A 62 -5.77 -2.83 -3.70
CA ILE A 62 -5.27 -1.48 -3.93
C ILE A 62 -4.30 -1.55 -5.12
N PRO A 63 -4.68 -1.06 -6.31
CA PRO A 63 -3.80 -1.05 -7.45
C PRO A 63 -2.67 -0.03 -7.27
N LEU A 64 -1.48 -0.33 -7.82
CA LEU A 64 -0.40 0.63 -7.97
C LEU A 64 -0.92 1.81 -8.80
N VAL A 65 -0.78 3.02 -8.29
CA VAL A 65 -1.11 4.21 -9.08
C VAL A 65 -0.05 4.38 -10.16
N GLU A 66 -0.45 4.27 -11.42
CA GLU A 66 0.41 4.63 -12.55
C GLU A 66 0.61 6.16 -12.58
N ASN A 67 1.87 6.59 -12.51
CA ASN A 67 2.29 7.98 -12.37
C ASN A 67 1.65 8.91 -13.43
N ARG A 68 0.79 9.83 -12.97
CA ARG A 68 0.98 11.24 -13.38
C ARG A 68 2.13 11.79 -12.52
N PRO A 69 3.06 12.57 -13.09
CA PRO A 69 4.08 13.21 -12.28
C PRO A 69 3.42 14.03 -11.18
N LEU A 70 3.92 13.89 -9.95
CA LEU A 70 3.68 14.84 -8.87
C LEU A 70 4.37 16.14 -9.30
N ALA A 71 3.70 16.95 -10.12
CA ALA A 71 4.18 18.27 -10.46
C ALA A 71 4.33 19.03 -9.14
N GLY A 72 5.57 19.24 -8.71
CA GLY A 72 5.86 20.08 -7.57
C GLY A 72 5.24 21.44 -7.85
N GLN A 73 4.14 21.78 -7.16
CA GLN A 73 3.68 23.16 -7.10
C GLN A 73 4.70 23.91 -6.25
N ILE A 74 5.80 24.30 -6.90
CA ILE A 74 6.65 25.39 -6.44
C ILE A 74 5.79 26.64 -6.63
N ARG A 75 5.29 27.19 -5.51
CA ARG A 75 4.82 28.57 -5.47
C ARG A 75 6.00 29.47 -5.15
#